data_AF-A0A9P9NT31-F1
#
_entry.id   AF-A0A9P9NT31-F1
#
_cell.length_a   1.000
_cell.length_b   1.000
_cell.length_c   1.000
_cell.angle_alpha   90.00
_cell.angle_beta   90.00
_cell.angle_gamma   90.00
#
_symmetry.space_group_name_H-M   'P 1'
#
loop_
_entity.id
_entity.type
_entity.pdbx_description
1 polymer ?
#
loop_
_entity_poly.entity_id
_entity_poly.type
_entity_poly.pdbx_seq_one_letter_code
_entity_poly.pdbx_strand_id
1 'polypeptide(L)'
;MRSASVITAQGRTSSSTDGFFVFYKAKLIYWLGGVPPQPKVAATRPSLGRYARVVFKTRTSTLLLHPQDGCLGTRLRLLTNVYFAEYANSNAAGSRVSWAKTLSSAYGIGTILPTYSSWVDSAFLGLSAA
;
A
#
# COMPACT_ATOMS: atom_id res chain seq x y z
N MET A 1 14.75 14.09 -14.79
CA MET A 1 13.74 13.92 -13.72
C MET A 1 13.68 12.43 -13.37
N ARG A 2 14.04 12.03 -12.16
CA ARG A 2 14.05 10.60 -11.77
C ARG A 2 12.67 10.25 -11.20
N SER A 3 11.92 9.44 -11.92
CA SER A 3 10.64 8.89 -11.46
C SER A 3 10.87 8.09 -10.19
N ALA A 4 10.15 8.43 -9.14
CA ALA A 4 10.00 7.51 -8.04
C ALA A 4 9.03 6.40 -8.46
N SER A 5 9.47 5.16 -8.34
CA SER A 5 8.61 4.03 -8.65
C SER A 5 7.47 3.94 -7.65
N VAL A 6 6.25 3.88 -8.18
CA VAL A 6 5.01 3.75 -7.43
C VAL A 6 4.54 2.31 -7.52
N ILE A 7 4.25 1.67 -6.39
CA ILE A 7 3.76 0.28 -6.38
C ILE A 7 2.24 0.21 -6.63
N THR A 8 1.48 1.20 -6.15
CA THR A 8 0.01 1.19 -6.27
C THR A 8 -0.57 2.55 -6.68
N ALA A 9 -1.60 2.51 -7.52
CA ALA A 9 -2.42 3.65 -7.92
C ALA A 9 -3.90 3.26 -7.87
N GLN A 10 -4.43 3.08 -6.66
CA GLN A 10 -5.78 2.56 -6.45
C GLN A 10 -6.82 3.62 -6.84
N GLY A 11 -7.75 3.23 -7.73
CA GLY A 11 -8.66 4.15 -8.42
C GLY A 11 -10.02 4.39 -7.74
N ARG A 12 -10.19 4.09 -6.45
CA ARG A 12 -11.48 4.23 -5.76
C ARG A 12 -11.96 5.69 -5.73
N THR A 13 -13.11 5.94 -6.33
CA THR A 13 -13.62 7.30 -6.59
C THR A 13 -14.62 7.81 -5.56
N SER A 14 -15.17 6.96 -4.68
CA SER A 14 -16.11 7.35 -3.62
C SER A 14 -15.89 6.60 -2.30
N SER A 15 -16.45 7.12 -1.20
CA SER A 15 -16.48 6.40 0.08
C SER A 15 -17.44 5.21 0.10
N SER A 16 -18.42 5.19 -0.81
CA SER A 16 -19.46 4.16 -0.92
C SER A 16 -19.12 3.01 -1.86
N THR A 17 -18.09 3.15 -2.70
CA THR A 17 -17.64 2.08 -3.59
C THR A 17 -16.83 1.08 -2.81
N ASP A 18 -17.04 -0.21 -3.10
CA ASP A 18 -16.16 -1.26 -2.64
C ASP A 18 -14.83 -1.22 -3.38
N GLY A 19 -13.81 -1.85 -2.81
CA GLY A 19 -12.47 -1.88 -3.39
C GLY A 19 -11.38 -1.64 -2.35
N PHE A 20 -10.42 -2.55 -2.33
CA PHE A 20 -9.36 -2.56 -1.35
C PHE A 20 -8.15 -3.25 -1.98
N PHE A 21 -6.97 -2.60 -1.95
CA PHE A 21 -5.72 -3.33 -2.16
C PHE A 21 -5.12 -3.71 -0.81
N VAL A 22 -4.94 -5.00 -0.57
CA VAL A 22 -4.30 -5.51 0.66
C VAL A 22 -3.12 -6.38 0.29
N PHE A 23 -1.95 -5.97 0.77
CA PHE A 23 -0.73 -6.78 0.70
C PHE A 23 -0.61 -7.53 2.02
N TYR A 24 -0.98 -8.81 2.02
CA TYR A 24 -0.99 -9.64 3.22
C TYR A 24 0.14 -10.66 3.18
N LYS A 25 1.03 -10.62 4.19
CA LYS A 25 2.21 -11.50 4.30
C LYS A 25 3.10 -11.49 3.05
N ALA A 26 3.06 -10.39 2.30
CA ALA A 26 3.85 -10.19 1.09
C ALA A 26 5.27 -9.72 1.43
N LYS A 27 6.17 -9.90 0.46
CA LYS A 27 7.55 -9.42 0.48
C LYS A 27 7.74 -8.42 -0.65
N LEU A 28 8.11 -7.19 -0.30
CA LEU A 28 8.43 -6.16 -1.27
C LEU A 28 9.95 -6.08 -1.39
N ILE A 29 10.45 -6.27 -2.61
CA ILE A 29 11.88 -6.35 -2.91
C ILE A 29 12.22 -5.27 -3.93
N TYR A 30 13.34 -4.58 -3.72
CA TYR A 30 13.92 -3.68 -4.72
C TYR A 30 14.92 -4.46 -5.59
N TRP A 31 14.83 -4.31 -6.91
CA TRP A 31 15.83 -4.87 -7.83
C TRP A 31 17.07 -3.98 -7.86
N LEU A 32 18.20 -4.51 -7.37
CA LEU A 32 19.49 -3.80 -7.30
C LEU A 32 20.24 -3.73 -8.65
N GLY A 33 19.82 -4.49 -9.66
CA GLY A 33 20.55 -4.63 -10.92
C GLY A 33 20.32 -3.53 -11.96
N GLY A 34 20.12 -2.26 -11.56
CA GLY A 34 19.92 -1.20 -12.56
C GLY A 34 20.03 0.26 -12.13
N VAL A 35 19.92 0.61 -10.84
CA VAL A 35 20.01 2.01 -10.38
C VAL A 35 20.53 2.04 -8.92
N PRO A 36 21.35 3.02 -8.50
CA PRO A 36 21.86 3.11 -7.13
C PRO A 36 20.73 3.11 -6.08
N PRO A 37 20.97 2.58 -4.87
CA PRO A 37 19.97 2.49 -3.80
C PRO A 37 19.58 3.90 -3.34
N GLN A 38 18.53 4.45 -3.94
CA GLN A 38 17.88 5.65 -3.44
C GLN A 38 16.72 5.21 -2.55
N PRO A 39 16.60 5.72 -1.31
CA PRO A 39 15.62 5.28 -0.31
C PRO A 39 14.17 5.72 -0.61
N LYS A 40 13.82 5.97 -1.89
CA LYS A 40 12.66 6.77 -2.28
C LYS A 40 11.69 6.02 -3.20
N VAL A 41 11.43 4.74 -2.93
CA VAL A 41 10.28 4.04 -3.52
C VAL A 41 9.04 4.47 -2.75
N ALA A 42 8.13 5.18 -3.42
CA ALA A 42 6.84 5.51 -2.85
C ALA A 42 5.93 4.29 -2.99
N ALA A 43 5.44 3.78 -1.86
CA ALA A 43 4.47 2.69 -1.84
C ALA A 43 3.27 2.96 -2.76
N THR A 44 2.86 4.22 -2.80
CA THR A 44 1.55 4.59 -3.32
C THR A 44 1.60 5.96 -3.98
N ARG A 45 0.77 6.12 -5.02
CA ARG A 45 0.46 7.42 -5.62
C ARG A 45 -1.06 7.63 -5.49
N PRO A 46 -1.53 8.71 -4.84
CA PRO A 46 -2.97 8.97 -4.70
C PRO A 46 -3.64 9.43 -6.02
N SER A 47 -3.03 9.22 -7.18
CA SER A 47 -3.33 9.98 -8.40
C SER A 47 -4.44 9.44 -9.30
N LEU A 48 -5.40 8.64 -8.83
CA LEU A 48 -6.54 8.24 -9.69
C LEU A 48 -7.89 8.29 -8.97
N GLY A 49 -7.97 7.89 -7.70
CA GLY A 49 -9.20 7.90 -6.92
C GLY A 49 -9.13 8.80 -5.69
N ARG A 50 -10.13 9.67 -5.48
CA ARG A 50 -10.19 10.55 -4.29
C ARG A 50 -10.33 9.77 -2.97
N TYR A 51 -10.62 8.46 -3.03
CA TYR A 51 -10.90 7.59 -1.87
C TYR A 51 -10.02 6.34 -1.88
N ALA A 52 -8.82 6.45 -2.45
CA ALA A 52 -7.89 5.34 -2.57
C ALA A 52 -7.71 4.58 -1.25
N ARG A 53 -7.83 3.25 -1.27
CA ARG A 53 -7.74 2.40 -0.07
C ARG A 53 -6.73 1.27 -0.25
N VAL A 54 -5.60 1.37 0.47
CA VAL A 54 -4.49 0.42 0.39
C VAL A 54 -3.97 0.10 1.79
N VAL A 55 -3.76 -1.18 2.10
CA VAL A 55 -3.18 -1.62 3.37
C VAL A 55 -2.01 -2.57 3.15
N PHE A 56 -0.93 -2.34 3.89
CA PHE A 56 0.26 -3.18 3.90
C PHE A 56 0.41 -3.91 5.22
N LYS A 57 0.50 -5.25 5.14
CA LYS A 57 1.00 -6.14 6.17
C LYS A 57 2.09 -7.02 5.55
N THR A 58 3.33 -6.53 5.57
CA THR A 58 4.48 -7.11 4.85
C THR A 58 5.60 -7.50 5.80
N ARG A 59 6.35 -8.57 5.47
CA ARG A 59 7.48 -9.05 6.30
C ARG A 59 8.79 -8.29 6.09
N THR A 60 8.90 -7.50 5.03
CA THR A 60 10.05 -6.61 4.79
C THR A 60 9.53 -5.36 4.09
N SER A 61 9.71 -4.19 4.69
CA SER A 61 9.41 -2.93 4.02
C SER A 61 10.60 -1.99 4.07
N THR A 62 11.41 -1.92 3.02
CA THR A 62 12.22 -0.72 2.70
C THR A 62 11.33 0.42 2.16
N LEU A 63 10.04 0.35 2.42
CA LEU A 63 9.02 1.13 1.76
C LEU A 63 8.61 2.28 2.66
N LEU A 64 8.66 3.47 2.10
CA LEU A 64 8.24 4.69 2.75
C LEU A 64 7.01 5.21 2.04
N LEU A 65 5.92 5.37 2.79
CA LEU A 65 4.88 6.33 2.43
C LEU A 65 5.51 7.72 2.59
N HIS A 66 6.30 8.13 1.60
CA HIS A 66 6.93 9.44 1.55
C HIS A 66 6.01 10.43 0.84
N PRO A 67 5.97 11.68 1.28
CA PRO A 67 5.44 12.75 0.45
C PRO A 67 6.45 12.96 -0.66
N GLN A 68 6.10 12.58 -1.89
CA GLN A 68 6.86 13.02 -3.05
C GLN A 68 6.02 14.05 -3.80
N ASP A 69 6.64 15.20 -3.97
CA ASP A 69 6.07 16.39 -4.58
C ASP A 69 5.64 16.19 -6.04
N GLY A 70 6.07 15.10 -6.70
CA GLY A 70 5.65 14.72 -8.07
C GLY A 70 4.59 13.59 -8.14
N CYS A 71 4.34 12.89 -7.04
CA CYS A 71 3.35 11.81 -6.95
C CYS A 71 1.96 12.34 -6.57
N LEU A 72 1.92 13.51 -5.93
CA LEU A 72 0.70 14.28 -5.71
C LEU A 72 0.37 15.03 -7.00
N GLY A 73 -0.51 14.48 -7.84
CA GLY A 73 -0.97 15.20 -9.03
C GLY A 73 -1.46 16.60 -8.62
N THR A 74 -0.83 17.63 -9.19
CA THR A 74 -1.00 19.12 -9.19
C THR A 74 -2.07 19.83 -8.33
N ARG A 75 -2.72 19.23 -7.35
CA ARG A 75 -3.66 19.86 -6.43
C ARG A 75 -3.54 19.19 -5.06
N LEU A 76 -3.06 19.95 -4.08
CA LEU A 76 -2.96 19.68 -2.64
C LEU A 76 -4.28 19.24 -1.93
N ARG A 77 -5.30 18.77 -2.67
CA ARG A 77 -6.67 18.52 -2.21
C ARG A 77 -7.09 17.04 -2.17
N LEU A 78 -6.17 16.09 -2.34
CA LEU A 78 -6.53 14.68 -2.53
C LEU A 78 -6.17 13.75 -1.36
N LEU A 79 -5.71 14.26 -0.22
CA LEU A 79 -5.19 13.44 0.89
C LEU A 79 -6.17 13.25 2.07
N THR A 80 -7.29 13.97 2.11
CA THR A 80 -8.24 13.89 3.24
C THR A 80 -9.08 12.62 3.24
N ASN A 81 -9.35 12.07 2.05
CA ASN A 81 -10.30 10.98 1.86
C ASN A 81 -9.62 9.63 1.56
N VAL A 82 -8.30 9.63 1.39
CA VAL A 82 -7.54 8.41 1.14
C VAL A 82 -7.31 7.64 2.43
N TYR A 83 -7.24 6.32 2.32
CA TYR A 83 -6.99 5.41 3.43
C TYR A 83 -5.77 4.56 3.10
N PHE A 84 -4.63 4.97 3.64
CA PHE A 84 -3.39 4.21 3.57
C PHE A 84 -3.01 3.78 4.97
N ALA A 85 -2.90 2.48 5.19
CA ALA A 85 -2.53 1.98 6.51
C ALA A 85 -1.52 0.84 6.48
N GLU A 86 -0.81 0.69 7.59
CA GLU A 86 0.18 -0.35 7.79
C GLU A 86 -0.11 -1.12 9.08
N TYR A 87 0.15 -2.43 9.07
CA TYR A 87 0.03 -3.28 10.24
C TYR A 87 1.29 -4.15 10.41
N ALA A 88 1.98 -3.95 11.54
CA ALA A 88 3.09 -4.78 12.01
C ALA A 88 4.15 -5.09 10.93
N ASN A 89 4.48 -4.11 10.08
CA ASN A 89 5.50 -4.27 9.04
C ASN A 89 6.90 -4.34 9.66
N SER A 90 7.68 -5.35 9.29
CA SER A 90 9.08 -5.47 9.76
C SER A 90 10.03 -4.70 8.83
N ASN A 91 11.09 -4.13 9.39
CA ASN A 91 12.17 -3.39 8.70
C ASN A 91 11.79 -2.06 8.04
N ALA A 92 10.72 -1.40 8.50
CA ALA A 92 10.37 -0.04 8.08
C ALA A 92 11.44 0.98 8.50
N ALA A 93 12.39 1.30 7.62
CA ALA A 93 13.29 2.44 7.81
C ALA A 93 12.59 3.75 7.36
N GLY A 94 12.76 4.84 8.11
CA GLY A 94 12.36 6.22 7.76
C GLY A 94 10.98 6.69 8.27
N SER A 95 10.74 8.00 8.20
CA SER A 95 9.52 8.65 8.69
C SER A 95 8.34 8.50 7.72
N ARG A 96 7.17 8.14 8.25
CA ARG A 96 5.91 8.10 7.50
C ARG A 96 5.34 9.51 7.32
N VAL A 97 4.57 9.71 6.25
CA VAL A 97 3.65 10.85 6.12
C VAL A 97 2.62 10.86 7.25
N SER A 98 2.24 12.05 7.72
CA SER A 98 1.32 12.24 8.85
C SER A 98 -0.11 11.73 8.62
N TRP A 99 -0.54 11.58 7.36
CA TRP A 99 -1.85 11.04 7.00
C TRP A 99 -1.89 9.50 6.89
N ALA A 100 -0.73 8.83 6.98
CA ALA A 100 -0.67 7.37 7.01
C ALA A 100 -1.21 6.87 8.36
N LYS A 101 -1.94 5.75 8.33
CA LYS A 101 -2.55 5.16 9.52
C LYS A 101 -1.78 3.93 9.98
N THR A 102 -1.61 3.78 11.29
CA THR A 102 -1.13 2.52 11.88
C THR A 102 -2.34 1.75 12.39
N LEU A 103 -2.48 0.50 11.97
CA LEU A 103 -3.54 -0.38 12.45
C LEU A 103 -3.12 -1.09 13.74
N SER A 104 -4.09 -1.38 14.61
CA SER A 104 -3.89 -2.23 15.80
C SER A 104 -4.06 -3.72 15.49
N SER A 105 -4.70 -4.07 14.38
CA SER A 105 -4.89 -5.43 13.89
C SER A 105 -4.87 -5.49 12.35
N ALA A 106 -4.54 -6.66 11.81
CA ALA A 106 -4.64 -6.89 10.37
C ALA A 106 -6.11 -7.02 9.94
N TYR A 107 -6.45 -6.51 8.76
CA TYR A 107 -7.70 -6.88 8.11
C TYR A 107 -7.70 -8.38 7.79
N GLY A 108 -8.76 -9.08 8.22
CA GLY A 108 -9.02 -10.46 7.83
C GLY A 108 -9.56 -10.54 6.40
N ILE A 109 -9.29 -11.65 5.71
CA ILE A 109 -9.76 -11.85 4.32
C ILE A 109 -11.28 -11.74 4.20
N GLY A 110 -12.05 -12.22 5.19
CA GLY A 110 -13.51 -12.09 5.20
C GLY A 110 -14.02 -10.64 5.28
N THR A 111 -13.22 -9.71 5.81
CA THR A 111 -13.55 -8.27 5.78
C THR A 111 -13.34 -7.67 4.39
N ILE A 112 -12.41 -8.23 3.62
CA ILE A 112 -12.01 -7.70 2.31
C ILE A 112 -12.85 -8.35 1.20
N LEU A 113 -13.09 -9.66 1.32
CA LEU A 113 -13.77 -10.53 0.38
C LEU A 113 -14.75 -11.43 1.16
N PRO A 114 -15.96 -10.97 1.47
CA PRO A 114 -16.88 -11.71 2.37
C PRO A 114 -17.25 -13.12 1.89
N THR A 115 -17.25 -13.36 0.58
CA THR A 115 -17.64 -14.64 -0.04
C THR A 115 -16.44 -15.51 -0.43
N TYR A 116 -15.22 -15.16 0.00
CA TYR A 116 -13.99 -15.80 -0.49
C TYR A 116 -13.97 -17.33 -0.37
N SER A 117 -14.65 -17.88 0.64
CA SER A 117 -14.61 -19.31 0.95
C SER A 117 -15.18 -20.21 -0.16
N SER A 118 -16.00 -19.69 -1.06
CA SER A 118 -16.59 -20.48 -2.16
C SER A 118 -15.75 -20.53 -3.43
N TRP A 119 -14.69 -19.72 -3.55
CA TRP A 119 -13.94 -19.57 -4.80
C TRP A 119 -12.43 -19.36 -4.63
N VAL A 120 -11.96 -19.03 -3.44
CA VAL A 120 -10.52 -18.99 -3.14
C VAL A 120 -10.04 -20.39 -2.79
N ASP A 121 -8.96 -20.81 -3.45
CA ASP A 121 -8.24 -22.03 -3.08
C ASP A 121 -7.63 -21.87 -1.68
N SER A 122 -8.14 -22.69 -0.75
CA SER A 122 -7.74 -22.66 0.65
C SER A 122 -6.29 -23.11 0.87
N ALA A 123 -5.68 -23.85 -0.07
CA ALA A 123 -4.30 -24.28 0.00
C ALA A 123 -3.31 -23.10 0.03
N PHE A 124 -3.71 -21.95 -0.52
CA PHE A 124 -2.89 -20.74 -0.55
C PHE A 124 -3.20 -19.75 0.58
N LEU A 125 -4.23 -20.02 1.40
CA LEU A 125 -4.57 -19.16 2.52
C LEU A 125 -3.54 -19.28 3.64
N GLY A 126 -3.10 -18.13 4.16
CA GLY A 126 -2.18 -18.08 5.29
C GLY A 126 -0.70 -18.28 4.94
N LEU A 127 -0.37 -18.60 3.69
CA LEU A 127 1.00 -18.63 3.20
C LEU A 127 1.67 -17.25 3.33
N SER A 128 2.99 -17.24 3.42
CA SER A 128 3.80 -16.02 3.45
C SER A 128 4.83 -16.08 2.34
N ALA A 129 5.12 -14.95 1.72
CA ALA A 129 6.27 -14.85 0.83
C ALA A 129 7.56 -15.08 1.62
N ALA A 130 8.48 -15.89 1.06
CA ALA A 130 9.79 -16.18 1.61
C ALA A 130 10.79 -15.03 1.35
#